data_AF-A0A377V1T2-F1
#
_entry.id   AF-A0A377V1T2-F1
#
_cell.length_a   1.000
_cell.length_b   1.000
_cell.length_c   1.000
_cell.angle_alpha   90.00
_cell.angle_beta   90.00
_cell.angle_gamma   90.00
#
_symmetry.space_group_name_H-M   'P 1'
#
loop_
_entity.id
_entity.type
_entity.pdbx_description
1 polymer ?
#
loop_
_entity_poly.entity_id
_entity_poly.type
_entity_poly.pdbx_seq_one_letter_code
_entity_poly.pdbx_strand_id
1 'polypeptide(L)'
;MLALLLLTAWLRPCAAQSNELVMATTFSPSATVWIIDRWQKEPGSVMIRTLNRTSASLEQLLDTANAENVDLILTSSPMLLQHLQEHQKLAPFSGAPAVSQHLVPESIRSTSVAVAISGFGLLMNRSALMTRHLPAPADWDDLTDPRYQGALLMSSPSRSDTNHLMVESLLQQKGWIKGWETLLTTAGNLVTISSRSFGVADKIKSGLGVAGPVIDNYANLLLYDPHLAFSYFPQSAVSPTYVAVLKNSQHASEARRFIRYLLSPEGQTILADANTGKYPVTPLAPGKSTGGAAGDADESTAIKLSIDPQTSAFGSADV
;
A
#
# COMPACT_ATOMS: atom_id res chain seq x y z
N MET A 1 -40.91 49.56 -41.45
CA MET A 1 -39.80 49.30 -40.51
C MET A 1 -40.11 48.02 -39.75
N LEU A 2 -39.60 46.88 -40.22
CA LEU A 2 -39.78 45.58 -39.59
C LEU A 2 -38.68 45.38 -38.54
N ALA A 3 -39.06 45.16 -37.29
CA ALA A 3 -38.15 44.83 -36.20
C ALA A 3 -37.87 43.32 -36.19
N LEU A 4 -36.59 42.93 -36.28
CA LEU A 4 -36.14 41.55 -36.17
C LEU A 4 -35.42 41.38 -34.83
N LEU A 5 -36.10 40.78 -33.86
CA LEU A 5 -35.54 40.36 -32.57
C LEU A 5 -34.79 39.03 -32.75
N LEU A 6 -33.46 39.08 -32.69
CA LEU A 6 -32.59 37.90 -32.66
C LEU A 6 -32.51 37.38 -31.21
N LEU A 7 -33.22 36.29 -30.94
CA LEU A 7 -33.07 35.49 -29.72
C LEU A 7 -31.82 34.61 -29.86
N THR A 8 -30.68 35.05 -29.32
CA THR A 8 -29.50 34.17 -29.19
C THR A 8 -29.67 33.31 -27.96
N ALA A 9 -30.14 32.07 -28.15
CA ALA A 9 -30.14 31.05 -27.12
C ALA A 9 -28.69 30.67 -26.79
N TRP A 10 -28.24 31.03 -25.58
CA TRP A 10 -26.97 30.59 -25.03
C TRP A 10 -27.10 29.10 -24.70
N LEU A 11 -26.76 28.24 -25.66
CA LEU A 11 -26.51 26.83 -25.40
C LEU A 11 -25.23 26.75 -24.55
N ARG A 12 -25.38 26.64 -23.22
CA ARG A 12 -24.28 26.20 -22.37
C ARG A 12 -23.88 24.80 -22.83
N PRO A 13 -22.61 24.56 -23.19
CA PRO A 13 -22.15 23.19 -23.38
C PRO A 13 -22.31 22.48 -22.03
N CYS A 14 -23.24 21.53 -21.98
CA CYS A 14 -23.29 20.53 -20.93
C CYS A 14 -22.01 19.72 -21.10
N ALA A 15 -20.96 20.07 -20.35
CA ALA A 15 -19.83 19.19 -20.19
C ALA A 15 -20.40 17.91 -19.59
N ALA A 16 -20.51 16.86 -20.40
CA ALA A 16 -20.82 15.53 -19.92
C ALA A 16 -19.67 15.16 -18.97
N GLN A 17 -19.90 15.38 -17.68
CA GLN A 17 -18.96 15.00 -16.64
C GLN A 17 -18.81 13.48 -16.76
N SER A 18 -17.61 13.02 -17.11
CA SER A 18 -17.35 11.59 -17.21
C SER A 18 -17.77 10.94 -15.91
N ASN A 19 -18.66 9.94 -15.97
CA ASN A 19 -19.17 9.24 -14.79
C ASN A 19 -18.11 8.22 -14.31
N GLU A 20 -16.91 8.70 -14.01
CA GLU A 20 -15.78 7.93 -13.51
C GLU A 20 -15.23 8.54 -12.23
N LEU A 21 -14.73 7.67 -11.35
CA LEU A 21 -14.01 8.03 -10.14
C LEU A 21 -12.51 7.86 -10.40
N VAL A 22 -11.72 8.91 -10.21
CA VAL A 22 -10.28 8.87 -10.44
C VAL A 22 -9.55 8.56 -9.14
N MET A 23 -8.95 7.38 -9.05
CA MET A 23 -8.19 6.92 -7.89
C MET A 23 -6.69 7.01 -8.14
N ALA A 24 -6.01 7.95 -7.47
CA ALA A 24 -4.56 7.95 -7.41
C ALA A 24 -4.07 6.84 -6.46
N THR A 25 -3.02 6.12 -6.83
CA THR A 25 -2.50 5.05 -5.98
C THR A 25 -1.00 4.83 -6.13
N THR A 26 -0.38 4.40 -5.03
CA THR A 26 1.02 3.97 -5.00
C THR A 26 1.19 2.47 -5.31
N PHE A 27 0.10 1.74 -5.45
CA PHE A 27 0.11 0.30 -5.69
C PHE A 27 0.35 -0.04 -7.17
N SER A 28 0.75 -1.29 -7.44
CA SER A 28 0.76 -1.82 -8.80
C SER A 28 -0.67 -1.87 -9.35
N PRO A 29 -0.85 -1.78 -10.68
CA PRO A 29 -2.18 -1.94 -11.28
C PRO A 29 -2.86 -3.26 -10.86
N SER A 30 -2.11 -4.36 -10.87
CA SER A 30 -2.62 -5.69 -10.49
C SER A 30 -3.19 -5.74 -9.07
N ALA A 31 -2.60 -5.02 -8.12
CA ALA A 31 -3.06 -5.02 -6.73
C ALA A 31 -4.41 -4.31 -6.52
N THR A 32 -4.83 -3.46 -7.48
CA THR A 32 -6.11 -2.75 -7.41
C THR A 32 -7.19 -3.33 -8.31
N VAL A 33 -6.82 -4.13 -9.33
CA VAL A 33 -7.76 -4.66 -10.32
C VAL A 33 -8.88 -5.47 -9.68
N TRP A 34 -8.57 -6.35 -8.73
CA TRP A 34 -9.60 -7.17 -8.08
C TRP A 34 -10.60 -6.33 -7.28
N ILE A 35 -10.11 -5.36 -6.51
CA ILE A 35 -10.94 -4.46 -5.71
C ILE A 35 -11.88 -3.67 -6.63
N ILE A 36 -11.36 -3.18 -7.76
CA ILE A 36 -12.14 -2.40 -8.74
C ILE A 36 -13.18 -3.26 -9.45
N ASP A 37 -12.83 -4.47 -9.89
CA ASP A 37 -13.79 -5.41 -10.52
C ASP A 37 -14.95 -5.74 -9.59
N ARG A 38 -14.68 -5.92 -8.30
CA ARG A 38 -15.73 -6.18 -7.30
C ARG A 38 -16.60 -4.96 -7.04
N TRP A 39 -16.00 -3.78 -6.92
CA TRP A 39 -16.76 -2.54 -6.82
C TRP A 39 -17.69 -2.31 -8.02
N GLN A 40 -17.24 -2.60 -9.24
CA GLN A 40 -18.04 -2.43 -10.46
C GLN A 40 -19.28 -3.33 -10.52
N LYS A 41 -19.36 -4.35 -9.65
CA LYS A 41 -20.55 -5.21 -9.52
C LYS A 41 -21.58 -4.64 -8.54
N GLU A 42 -21.21 -3.62 -7.75
CA GLU A 42 -22.14 -2.98 -6.82
C GLU A 42 -23.19 -2.15 -7.57
N PRO A 43 -24.47 -2.21 -7.15
CA PRO A 43 -25.52 -1.40 -7.75
C PRO A 43 -25.19 0.09 -7.76
N GLY A 44 -25.31 0.70 -8.93
CA GLY A 44 -25.04 2.12 -9.15
C GLY A 44 -23.56 2.50 -9.04
N SER A 45 -22.62 1.54 -8.98
CA SER A 45 -21.17 1.81 -9.02
C SER A 45 -20.78 2.61 -10.27
N VAL A 46 -19.74 3.43 -10.12
CA VAL A 46 -19.10 4.16 -11.22
C VAL A 46 -17.77 3.50 -11.56
N MET A 47 -17.34 3.66 -12.81
CA MET A 47 -16.03 3.16 -13.24
C MET A 47 -14.92 3.82 -12.42
N ILE A 48 -13.90 3.05 -12.05
CA ILE A 48 -12.72 3.59 -11.39
C ILE A 48 -11.58 3.59 -12.40
N ARG A 49 -11.03 4.78 -12.68
CA ARG A 49 -9.77 4.94 -13.40
C ARG A 49 -8.64 5.11 -12.40
N THR A 50 -7.55 4.37 -12.56
CA THR A 50 -6.40 4.47 -11.66
C THR A 50 -5.29 5.34 -12.22
N LEU A 51 -4.63 6.07 -11.33
CA LEU A 51 -3.39 6.79 -11.61
C LEU A 51 -2.28 6.24 -10.71
N ASN A 52 -1.54 5.25 -11.22
CA ASN A 52 -0.47 4.57 -10.48
C ASN A 52 0.85 5.37 -10.57
N ARG A 53 1.38 5.84 -9.42
CA ARG A 53 2.57 6.73 -9.34
C ARG A 53 3.39 6.49 -8.06
N THR A 54 4.57 7.12 -7.92
CA THR A 54 5.28 7.21 -6.61
C THR A 54 4.56 8.23 -5.74
N SER A 55 4.76 8.18 -4.42
CA SER A 55 4.30 9.24 -3.51
C SER A 55 4.83 10.61 -3.93
N ALA A 56 6.14 10.75 -4.15
CA ALA A 56 6.73 11.99 -4.67
C ALA A 56 6.11 12.48 -6.00
N SER A 57 5.74 11.57 -6.89
CA SER A 57 5.08 11.96 -8.16
C SER A 57 3.62 12.34 -7.96
N LEU A 58 2.93 11.77 -6.95
CA LEU A 58 1.58 12.16 -6.59
C LEU A 58 1.58 13.52 -5.87
N GLU A 59 2.52 13.76 -4.97
CA GLU A 59 2.71 15.07 -4.31
C GLU A 59 2.90 16.15 -5.36
N GLN A 60 3.87 15.97 -6.26
CA GLN A 60 4.11 16.91 -7.35
C GLN A 60 2.87 17.12 -8.22
N LEU A 61 2.15 16.06 -8.57
CA LEU A 61 0.93 16.16 -9.38
C LEU A 61 -0.16 16.95 -8.66
N LEU A 62 -0.43 16.65 -7.39
CA LEU A 62 -1.51 17.23 -6.60
C LEU A 62 -1.21 18.66 -6.14
N ASP A 63 0.04 19.09 -6.26
CA ASP A 63 0.45 20.48 -6.09
C ASP A 63 0.28 21.33 -7.34
N THR A 64 0.20 20.74 -8.53
CA THR A 64 -0.09 21.50 -9.74
C THR A 64 -1.56 21.93 -9.80
N ALA A 65 -1.79 23.16 -10.29
CA ALA A 65 -3.15 23.73 -10.44
C ALA A 65 -4.06 22.92 -11.40
N ASN A 66 -3.47 22.01 -12.18
CA ASN A 66 -4.14 21.18 -13.17
C ASN A 66 -3.98 19.69 -12.84
N ALA A 67 -3.88 19.35 -11.54
CA ALA A 67 -3.96 17.97 -11.09
C ALA A 67 -5.12 17.31 -11.83
N GLU A 68 -4.87 16.16 -12.48
CA GLU A 68 -5.96 15.32 -12.99
C GLU A 68 -7.04 15.27 -11.91
N ASN A 69 -8.33 15.28 -12.27
CA ASN A 69 -9.46 15.36 -11.33
C ASN A 69 -9.52 14.14 -10.39
N VAL A 70 -8.51 13.95 -9.54
CA VAL A 70 -8.30 12.85 -8.62
C VAL A 70 -9.28 13.04 -7.49
N ASP A 71 -10.09 12.01 -7.25
CA ASP A 71 -11.14 12.03 -6.26
C ASP A 71 -10.69 11.43 -4.93
N LEU A 72 -9.87 10.38 -5.00
CA LEU A 72 -9.32 9.72 -3.82
C LEU A 72 -7.91 9.20 -4.04
N ILE A 73 -7.24 8.93 -2.91
CA ILE A 73 -5.93 8.29 -2.86
C ILE A 73 -6.06 6.97 -2.11
N LEU A 74 -5.50 5.91 -2.68
CA LEU A 74 -5.30 4.62 -2.04
C LEU A 74 -3.78 4.36 -1.91
N THR A 75 -3.27 4.28 -0.69
CA THR A 75 -1.82 4.15 -0.44
C THR A 75 -1.52 3.43 0.87
N SER A 76 -0.31 2.89 1.01
CA SER A 76 0.23 2.44 2.30
C SER A 76 1.10 3.49 2.98
N SER A 77 1.24 4.68 2.39
CA SER A 77 2.12 5.73 2.88
C SER A 77 1.38 6.70 3.79
N PRO A 78 1.65 6.71 5.11
CA PRO A 78 1.13 7.75 5.99
C PRO A 78 1.80 9.10 5.69
N MET A 79 3.05 9.11 5.20
CA MET A 79 3.79 10.34 4.89
C MET A 79 3.16 11.12 3.74
N LEU A 80 2.76 10.42 2.65
CA LEU A 80 2.04 11.04 1.55
C LEU A 80 0.75 11.71 2.03
N LEU A 81 -0.03 11.01 2.87
CA LEU A 81 -1.28 11.55 3.38
C LEU A 81 -1.07 12.70 4.37
N GLN A 82 -0.02 12.64 5.17
CA GLN A 82 0.35 13.71 6.08
C GLN A 82 0.72 14.98 5.31
N HIS A 83 1.61 14.87 4.32
CA HIS A 83 1.97 15.98 3.45
C HIS A 83 0.72 16.62 2.80
N LEU A 84 -0.16 15.80 2.23
CA LEU A 84 -1.39 16.29 1.61
C LEU A 84 -2.36 16.92 2.63
N GLN A 85 -2.42 16.42 3.85
CA GLN A 85 -3.25 17.03 4.91
C GLN A 85 -2.67 18.38 5.37
N GLU A 86 -1.36 18.46 5.58
CA GLU A 86 -0.65 19.71 5.96
C GLU A 86 -0.85 20.79 4.90
N HIS A 87 -0.88 20.41 3.63
CA HIS A 87 -1.17 21.29 2.49
C HIS A 87 -2.69 21.47 2.23
N GLN A 88 -3.55 21.02 3.14
CA GLN A 88 -5.00 21.13 3.10
C GLN A 88 -5.64 20.58 1.81
N LYS A 89 -5.05 19.54 1.22
CA LYS A 89 -5.49 18.89 -0.01
C LYS A 89 -6.53 17.79 0.22
N LEU A 90 -6.67 17.29 1.45
CA LEU A 90 -7.60 16.21 1.79
C LEU A 90 -8.90 16.74 2.41
N ALA A 91 -10.00 16.08 2.09
CA ALA A 91 -11.30 16.32 2.72
C ALA A 91 -11.40 15.56 4.06
N PRO A 92 -12.05 16.12 5.09
CA PRO A 92 -12.33 15.39 6.32
C PRO A 92 -13.13 14.13 6.05
N PHE A 93 -12.86 13.04 6.77
CA PHE A 93 -13.65 11.82 6.71
C PHE A 93 -14.16 11.45 8.10
N SER A 94 -15.48 11.27 8.22
CA SER A 94 -16.15 10.89 9.46
C SER A 94 -16.94 9.59 9.29
N GLY A 95 -17.19 8.91 10.40
CA GLY A 95 -17.99 7.68 10.41
C GLY A 95 -17.22 6.40 10.04
N ALA A 96 -15.89 6.42 10.10
CA ALA A 96 -15.10 5.20 10.00
C ALA A 96 -15.24 4.36 11.30
N PRO A 97 -15.29 3.03 11.21
CA PRO A 97 -15.30 2.16 12.39
C PRO A 97 -14.09 2.41 13.30
N ALA A 98 -14.27 2.22 14.61
CA ALA A 98 -13.18 2.39 15.57
C ALA A 98 -11.95 1.56 15.21
N VAL A 99 -12.12 0.30 14.80
CA VAL A 99 -11.01 -0.59 14.40
C VAL A 99 -10.16 -0.01 13.25
N SER A 100 -10.79 0.67 12.29
CA SER A 100 -10.11 1.39 11.22
C SER A 100 -9.32 2.58 11.77
N GLN A 101 -9.95 3.39 12.63
CA GLN A 101 -9.35 4.62 13.16
C GLN A 101 -8.14 4.37 14.08
N HIS A 102 -8.11 3.26 14.83
CA HIS A 102 -6.96 2.90 15.66
C HIS A 102 -5.70 2.58 14.85
N LEU A 103 -5.87 2.17 13.59
CA LEU A 103 -4.76 1.88 12.67
C LEU A 103 -4.26 3.12 11.93
N VAL A 104 -4.92 4.27 12.11
CA VAL A 104 -4.55 5.52 11.46
C VAL A 104 -3.75 6.40 12.44
N PRO A 105 -2.54 6.84 12.08
CA PRO A 105 -1.77 7.78 12.89
C PRO A 105 -2.56 9.06 13.19
N GLU A 106 -2.39 9.60 14.39
CA GLU A 106 -3.11 10.80 14.84
C GLU A 106 -2.94 11.97 13.85
N SER A 107 -1.73 12.12 13.28
CA SER A 107 -1.40 13.17 12.33
C SER A 107 -2.27 13.17 11.08
N ILE A 108 -2.91 12.06 10.68
CA ILE A 108 -3.75 11.97 9.46
C ILE A 108 -5.16 11.46 9.72
N ARG A 109 -5.50 11.18 10.99
CA ARG A 109 -6.75 10.50 11.39
C ARG A 109 -8.01 11.26 11.00
N SER A 110 -7.94 12.59 10.92
CA SER A 110 -9.10 13.44 10.58
C SER A 110 -9.53 13.34 9.10
N THR A 111 -8.64 12.88 8.21
CA THR A 111 -8.88 12.85 6.75
C THR A 111 -8.76 11.46 6.13
N SER A 112 -8.16 10.52 6.86
CA SER A 112 -7.76 9.21 6.34
C SER A 112 -8.42 8.07 7.11
N VAL A 113 -8.64 6.96 6.41
CA VAL A 113 -9.15 5.72 7.00
C VAL A 113 -8.27 4.54 6.62
N ALA A 114 -8.09 3.58 7.52
CA ALA A 114 -7.44 2.31 7.21
C ALA A 114 -8.48 1.27 6.76
N VAL A 115 -8.28 0.63 5.62
CA VAL A 115 -9.22 -0.36 5.06
C VAL A 115 -8.69 -1.78 5.07
N ALA A 116 -7.37 -1.96 5.10
CA ALA A 116 -6.71 -3.26 5.16
C ALA A 116 -5.36 -3.15 5.88
N ILE A 117 -4.75 -4.28 6.22
CA ILE A 117 -3.42 -4.40 6.83
C ILE A 117 -2.58 -5.35 6.01
N SER A 118 -1.27 -5.11 6.01
CA SER A 118 -0.25 -5.97 5.42
C SER A 118 0.95 -6.05 6.36
N GLY A 119 1.66 -7.18 6.36
CA GLY A 119 2.93 -7.40 7.06
C GLY A 119 4.13 -7.40 6.14
N PHE A 120 5.32 -7.40 6.74
CA PHE A 120 6.60 -7.39 6.06
C PHE A 120 7.35 -8.70 6.29
N GLY A 121 8.10 -9.12 5.28
CA GLY A 121 8.89 -10.34 5.37
C GLY A 121 9.81 -10.52 4.19
N LEU A 122 10.30 -11.74 4.04
CA LEU A 122 11.21 -12.16 2.99
C LEU A 122 10.48 -13.06 2.00
N LEU A 123 10.44 -12.65 0.74
CA LEU A 123 10.14 -13.58 -0.34
C LEU A 123 11.43 -14.23 -0.79
N MET A 124 11.38 -15.54 -1.03
CA MET A 124 12.53 -16.33 -1.43
C MET A 124 12.17 -17.34 -2.52
N ASN A 125 13.11 -17.59 -3.41
CA ASN A 125 13.04 -18.65 -4.42
C ASN A 125 13.77 -19.90 -3.89
N ARG A 126 12.99 -20.89 -3.44
CA ARG A 126 13.49 -22.15 -2.85
C ARG A 126 14.41 -22.91 -3.79
N SER A 127 14.05 -22.99 -5.07
CA SER A 127 14.87 -23.66 -6.07
C SER A 127 16.23 -22.98 -6.23
N ALA A 128 16.23 -21.65 -6.32
CA ALA A 128 17.46 -20.88 -6.44
C ALA A 128 18.34 -20.96 -5.18
N LEU A 129 17.73 -20.97 -3.98
CA LEU A 129 18.44 -21.24 -2.72
C LEU A 129 19.15 -22.60 -2.75
N MET A 130 18.44 -23.66 -3.13
CA MET A 130 19.01 -25.02 -3.20
C MET A 130 20.12 -25.12 -4.25
N THR A 131 19.90 -24.62 -5.46
CA THR A 131 20.89 -24.66 -6.56
C THR A 131 22.16 -23.90 -6.24
N ARG A 132 22.06 -22.78 -5.50
CA ARG A 132 23.21 -21.97 -5.09
C ARG A 132 23.78 -22.34 -3.71
N HIS A 133 23.25 -23.39 -3.08
CA HIS A 133 23.64 -23.84 -1.72
C HIS A 133 23.57 -22.73 -0.66
N LEU A 134 22.56 -21.87 -0.77
CA LEU A 134 22.33 -20.76 0.15
C LEU A 134 21.38 -21.19 1.28
N PRO A 135 21.62 -20.80 2.53
CA PRO A 135 20.65 -21.00 3.61
C PRO A 135 19.36 -20.23 3.30
N ALA A 136 18.23 -20.65 3.87
CA ALA A 136 17.00 -19.85 3.78
C ALA A 136 17.07 -18.73 4.84
N PRO A 137 16.95 -17.44 4.45
CA PRO A 137 16.98 -16.34 5.41
C PRO A 137 15.63 -16.22 6.12
N ALA A 138 15.66 -15.90 7.41
CA ALA A 138 14.48 -15.68 8.25
C ALA A 138 14.35 -14.23 8.73
N ASP A 139 15.47 -13.53 8.89
CA ASP A 139 15.51 -12.13 9.33
C ASP A 139 16.59 -11.30 8.60
N TRP A 140 16.64 -10.00 8.87
CA TRP A 140 17.63 -9.07 8.31
C TRP A 140 19.08 -9.48 8.55
N ASP A 141 19.39 -10.08 9.71
CA ASP A 141 20.77 -10.47 10.01
C ASP A 141 21.25 -11.60 9.09
N ASP A 142 20.36 -12.51 8.68
CA ASP A 142 20.71 -13.58 7.73
C ASP A 142 21.09 -13.01 6.35
N LEU A 143 20.49 -11.89 5.95
CA LEU A 143 20.78 -11.22 4.68
C LEU A 143 22.21 -10.62 4.62
N THR A 144 22.89 -10.52 5.76
CA THR A 144 24.28 -10.04 5.83
C THR A 144 25.30 -11.12 5.46
N ASP A 145 24.90 -12.38 5.34
CA ASP A 145 25.80 -13.48 5.02
C ASP A 145 26.43 -13.30 3.62
N PRO A 146 27.78 -13.27 3.50
CA PRO A 146 28.46 -13.02 2.23
C PRO A 146 28.21 -14.09 1.17
N ARG A 147 27.69 -15.28 1.54
CA ARG A 147 27.25 -16.29 0.57
C ARG A 147 26.17 -15.74 -0.37
N TYR A 148 25.39 -14.74 0.06
CA TYR A 148 24.39 -14.10 -0.78
C TYR A 148 24.94 -13.04 -1.75
N GLN A 149 26.25 -12.89 -1.90
CA GLN A 149 26.82 -11.90 -2.81
C GLN A 149 26.20 -11.99 -4.22
N GLY A 150 25.57 -10.90 -4.69
CA GLY A 150 24.89 -10.86 -5.98
C GLY A 150 23.64 -11.75 -6.06
N ALA A 151 23.01 -12.05 -4.93
CA ALA A 151 21.82 -12.89 -4.85
C ALA A 151 20.61 -12.17 -4.24
N LEU A 152 20.79 -11.08 -3.50
CA LEU A 152 19.67 -10.39 -2.84
C LEU A 152 19.06 -9.29 -3.71
N LEU A 153 17.79 -8.99 -3.46
CA LEU A 153 17.06 -7.90 -4.10
C LEU A 153 16.43 -7.02 -3.03
N MET A 154 16.46 -5.72 -3.23
CA MET A 154 15.78 -4.74 -2.37
C MET A 154 15.24 -3.62 -3.25
N SER A 155 14.23 -2.89 -2.77
CA SER A 155 13.81 -1.66 -3.44
C SER A 155 14.44 -0.45 -2.79
N SER A 156 14.56 0.66 -3.52
CA SER A 156 15.15 1.89 -2.97
C SER A 156 14.21 2.49 -1.90
N PRO A 157 14.67 2.68 -0.65
CA PRO A 157 13.83 3.28 0.40
C PRO A 157 13.49 4.75 0.11
N SER A 158 14.24 5.46 -0.74
CA SER A 158 13.91 6.84 -1.15
C SER A 158 12.84 6.92 -2.23
N ARG A 159 12.45 5.79 -2.82
CA ARG A 159 11.45 5.73 -3.91
C ARG A 159 10.31 4.75 -3.65
N SER A 160 10.41 3.98 -2.58
CA SER A 160 9.45 2.95 -2.19
C SER A 160 9.09 3.07 -0.72
N ASP A 161 7.94 3.65 -0.44
CA ASP A 161 7.45 3.92 0.92
C ASP A 161 7.32 2.66 1.77
N THR A 162 6.93 1.53 1.16
CA THR A 162 6.92 0.23 1.85
C THR A 162 8.31 -0.14 2.34
N ASN A 163 9.35 0.08 1.53
CA ASN A 163 10.72 -0.22 1.91
C ASN A 163 11.31 0.82 2.85
N HIS A 164 10.88 2.08 2.74
CA HIS A 164 11.16 3.09 3.75
C HIS A 164 10.64 2.63 5.13
N LEU A 165 9.38 2.21 5.22
CA LEU A 165 8.81 1.70 6.47
C LEU A 165 9.53 0.45 7.01
N MET A 166 9.95 -0.47 6.12
CA MET A 166 10.75 -1.64 6.52
C MET A 166 12.13 -1.24 7.09
N VAL A 167 12.80 -0.25 6.46
CA VAL A 167 14.07 0.31 6.95
C VAL A 167 13.88 1.00 8.29
N GLU A 168 12.87 1.86 8.43
CA GLU A 168 12.55 2.54 9.69
C GLU A 168 12.25 1.52 10.81
N SER A 169 11.45 0.49 10.52
CA SER A 169 11.15 -0.59 11.47
C SER A 169 12.44 -1.28 11.93
N LEU A 170 13.36 -1.58 11.02
CA LEU A 170 14.66 -2.18 11.37
C LEU A 170 15.50 -1.24 12.24
N LEU A 171 15.56 0.05 11.91
CA LEU A 171 16.31 1.04 12.68
C LEU A 171 15.74 1.24 14.08
N GLN A 172 14.41 1.20 14.24
CA GLN A 172 13.76 1.26 15.54
C GLN A 172 14.04 0.02 16.40
N GLN A 173 14.08 -1.16 15.77
CA GLN A 173 14.32 -2.43 16.46
C GLN A 173 15.79 -2.62 16.87
N LYS A 174 16.73 -2.32 15.97
CA LYS A 174 18.17 -2.56 16.21
C LYS A 174 18.90 -1.32 16.72
N GLY A 175 18.27 -0.16 16.69
CA GLY A 175 18.92 1.14 16.92
C GLY A 175 19.71 1.63 15.70
N TRP A 176 20.00 2.92 15.68
CA TRP A 176 20.58 3.62 14.53
C TRP A 176 21.86 2.97 13.99
N ILE A 177 22.88 2.79 14.83
CA ILE A 177 24.20 2.30 14.40
C ILE A 177 24.11 0.86 13.88
N LYS A 178 23.49 -0.04 14.66
CA LYS A 178 23.43 -1.46 14.29
C LYS A 178 22.51 -1.69 13.09
N GLY A 179 21.38 -0.99 13.03
CA GLY A 179 20.47 -1.08 11.89
C GLY A 179 21.13 -0.64 10.58
N TRP A 180 21.87 0.48 10.59
CA TRP A 180 22.65 0.91 9.41
C TRP A 180 23.77 -0.06 9.04
N GLU A 181 24.48 -0.63 10.02
CA GLU A 181 25.48 -1.69 9.77
C GLU A 181 24.85 -2.89 9.05
N THR A 182 23.71 -3.38 9.54
CA THR A 182 22.97 -4.49 8.92
C THR A 182 22.53 -4.14 7.49
N LEU A 183 21.99 -2.94 7.26
CA LEU A 183 21.55 -2.49 5.93
C LEU A 183 22.71 -2.37 4.94
N LEU A 184 23.82 -1.74 5.35
CA LEU A 184 24.98 -1.55 4.48
C LEU A 184 25.66 -2.89 4.17
N THR A 185 25.72 -3.80 5.13
CA THR A 185 26.27 -5.15 4.90
C THR A 185 25.37 -5.95 3.95
N THR A 186 24.05 -5.91 4.16
CA THR A 186 23.06 -6.51 3.26
C THR A 186 23.16 -5.91 1.86
N ALA A 187 23.41 -4.60 1.73
CA ALA A 187 23.53 -3.92 0.46
C ALA A 187 24.69 -4.46 -0.39
N GLY A 188 25.78 -4.92 0.24
CA GLY A 188 26.89 -5.60 -0.43
C GLY A 188 26.50 -6.91 -1.12
N ASN A 189 25.37 -7.52 -0.71
CA ASN A 189 24.85 -8.76 -1.27
C ASN A 189 23.80 -8.55 -2.38
N LEU A 190 23.41 -7.31 -2.65
CA LEU A 190 22.38 -7.00 -3.63
C LEU A 190 22.88 -7.22 -5.07
N VAL A 191 22.07 -7.90 -5.89
CA VAL A 191 22.28 -7.99 -7.34
C VAL A 191 21.81 -6.71 -8.04
N THR A 192 20.75 -6.09 -7.53
CA THR A 192 20.24 -4.80 -8.01
C THR A 192 19.28 -4.18 -6.99
N ILE A 193 19.03 -2.87 -7.15
CA ILE A 193 18.05 -2.12 -6.37
C ILE A 193 16.86 -1.77 -7.27
N SER A 194 15.70 -2.32 -6.97
CA SER A 194 14.45 -2.01 -7.67
C SER A 194 13.96 -0.61 -7.32
N SER A 195 13.37 0.10 -8.27
CA SER A 195 12.75 1.41 -7.99
C SER A 195 11.44 1.33 -7.21
N ARG A 196 10.80 0.15 -7.19
CA ARG A 196 9.48 -0.12 -6.60
C ARG A 196 9.50 -1.44 -5.85
N SER A 197 8.73 -1.54 -4.76
CA SER A 197 8.61 -2.78 -3.97
C SER A 197 8.06 -3.98 -4.74
N PHE A 198 7.01 -3.83 -5.55
CA PHE A 198 6.50 -4.95 -6.34
C PHE A 198 7.56 -5.50 -7.32
N GLY A 199 8.46 -4.65 -7.80
CA GLY A 199 9.55 -5.05 -8.68
C GLY A 199 10.63 -5.91 -8.00
N VAL A 200 10.65 -6.03 -6.68
CA VAL A 200 11.47 -7.01 -5.95
C VAL A 200 10.86 -8.40 -6.11
N ALA A 201 9.56 -8.53 -5.85
CA ALA A 201 8.81 -9.77 -5.99
C ALA A 201 8.89 -10.33 -7.42
N ASP A 202 8.69 -9.48 -8.43
CA ASP A 202 8.81 -9.86 -9.85
C ASP A 202 10.21 -10.38 -10.20
N LYS A 203 11.26 -9.74 -9.68
CA LYS A 203 12.65 -10.13 -9.95
C LYS A 203 13.02 -11.46 -9.28
N ILE A 204 12.52 -11.73 -8.07
CA ILE A 204 12.67 -13.03 -7.39
C ILE A 204 11.95 -14.13 -8.17
N LYS A 205 10.70 -13.86 -8.60
CA LYS A 205 9.92 -14.77 -9.45
C LYS A 205 10.65 -15.11 -10.75
N SER A 206 11.25 -14.12 -11.41
CA SER A 206 12.02 -14.32 -12.65
C SER A 206 13.37 -15.01 -12.45
N GLY A 207 13.81 -15.22 -11.20
CA GLY A 207 15.10 -15.84 -10.87
C GLY A 207 16.32 -14.91 -10.95
N LEU A 208 16.13 -13.60 -11.14
CA LEU A 208 17.23 -12.62 -11.15
C LEU A 208 17.96 -12.56 -9.80
N GLY A 209 17.20 -12.65 -8.72
CA GLY A 209 17.72 -12.78 -7.36
C GLY A 209 16.99 -13.89 -6.61
N VAL A 210 17.50 -14.22 -5.44
CA VAL A 210 17.12 -15.39 -4.65
C VAL A 210 16.19 -15.03 -3.51
N ALA A 211 16.40 -13.90 -2.85
CA ALA A 211 15.56 -13.45 -1.75
C ALA A 211 15.56 -11.92 -1.62
N GLY A 212 14.57 -11.38 -0.92
CA GLY A 212 14.50 -9.95 -0.63
C GLY A 212 13.30 -9.55 0.23
N PRO A 213 13.40 -8.39 0.93
CA PRO A 213 12.30 -7.85 1.71
C PRO A 213 11.14 -7.43 0.80
N VAL A 214 9.94 -7.92 1.13
CA VAL A 214 8.69 -7.58 0.47
C VAL A 214 7.54 -7.45 1.48
N ILE A 215 6.46 -6.82 1.02
CA ILE A 215 5.18 -6.82 1.70
C ILE A 215 4.38 -8.07 1.31
N ASP A 216 3.68 -8.66 2.27
CA ASP A 216 2.96 -9.93 2.14
C ASP A 216 1.99 -9.98 0.96
N ASN A 217 1.30 -8.89 0.66
CA ASN A 217 0.30 -8.85 -0.38
C ASN A 217 0.89 -9.03 -1.79
N TYR A 218 2.16 -8.66 -2.01
CA TYR A 218 2.87 -8.99 -3.24
C TYR A 218 3.42 -10.41 -3.23
N ALA A 219 3.80 -10.92 -2.06
CA ALA A 219 4.27 -12.29 -1.92
C ALA A 219 3.14 -13.31 -2.14
N ASN A 220 2.01 -13.13 -1.46
CA ASN A 220 0.84 -14.00 -1.46
C ASN A 220 0.30 -14.25 -2.87
N LEU A 221 0.35 -13.23 -3.74
CA LEU A 221 -0.05 -13.35 -5.15
C LEU A 221 0.86 -14.27 -5.98
N LEU A 222 2.01 -14.67 -5.45
CA LEU A 222 3.00 -15.51 -6.11
C LEU A 222 3.13 -16.90 -5.48
N LEU A 223 2.56 -17.13 -4.30
CA LEU A 223 2.72 -18.39 -3.54
C LEU A 223 1.95 -19.58 -4.14
N TYR A 224 1.21 -19.38 -5.24
CA TYR A 224 0.72 -20.48 -6.06
C TYR A 224 1.87 -21.24 -6.76
N ASP A 225 3.04 -20.59 -6.92
CA ASP A 225 4.26 -21.22 -7.40
C ASP A 225 4.97 -21.96 -6.24
N PRO A 226 5.11 -23.30 -6.30
CA PRO A 226 5.72 -24.08 -5.22
C PRO A 226 7.22 -23.80 -5.02
N HIS A 227 7.87 -23.12 -5.97
CA HIS A 227 9.27 -22.71 -5.86
C HIS A 227 9.44 -21.42 -5.08
N LEU A 228 8.36 -20.69 -4.79
CA LEU A 228 8.40 -19.45 -4.02
C LEU A 228 7.92 -19.70 -2.58
N ALA A 229 8.50 -18.95 -1.65
CA ALA A 229 8.09 -18.97 -0.26
C ALA A 229 8.21 -17.58 0.35
N PHE A 230 7.36 -17.33 1.33
CA PHE A 230 7.36 -16.11 2.09
C PHE A 230 7.43 -16.43 3.59
N SER A 231 8.26 -15.68 4.31
CA SER A 231 8.35 -15.73 5.76
C SER A 231 8.30 -14.32 6.32
N TYR A 232 7.42 -14.07 7.29
CA TYR A 232 7.37 -12.80 8.00
C TYR A 232 8.66 -12.57 8.79
N PHE A 233 9.05 -11.30 8.95
CA PHE A 233 10.08 -10.95 9.93
C PHE A 233 9.61 -11.31 11.35
N PRO A 234 10.49 -11.81 12.24
CA PRO A 234 10.10 -12.19 13.60
C PRO A 234 9.42 -11.06 14.39
N GLN A 235 9.87 -9.82 14.17
CA GLN A 235 9.26 -8.59 14.68
C GLN A 235 8.74 -7.73 13.53
N SER A 236 7.90 -8.29 12.66
CA SER A 236 7.33 -7.54 11.54
C SER A 236 6.50 -6.35 12.03
N ALA A 237 6.77 -5.15 11.53
CA ALA A 237 5.79 -4.06 11.61
C ALA A 237 4.58 -4.36 10.71
N VAL A 238 3.48 -3.64 10.95
CA VAL A 238 2.29 -3.67 10.10
C VAL A 238 2.21 -2.41 9.24
N SER A 239 1.69 -2.57 8.03
CA SER A 239 1.42 -1.50 7.07
C SER A 239 -0.08 -1.45 6.77
N PRO A 240 -0.80 -0.52 7.38
CA PRO A 240 -2.18 -0.25 6.99
C PRO A 240 -2.24 0.26 5.54
N THR A 241 -3.32 -0.10 4.85
CA THR A 241 -3.72 0.50 3.58
C THR A 241 -4.71 1.61 3.89
N TYR A 242 -4.33 2.83 3.57
CA TYR A 242 -5.11 4.03 3.80
C TYR A 242 -5.89 4.48 2.57
N VAL A 243 -7.04 5.08 2.81
CA VAL A 243 -7.83 5.80 1.80
C VAL A 243 -8.17 7.19 2.29
N ALA A 244 -8.01 8.19 1.44
CA ALA A 244 -8.40 9.57 1.70
C ALA A 244 -9.07 10.20 0.48
N VAL A 245 -10.01 11.12 0.71
CA VAL A 245 -10.72 11.85 -0.35
C VAL A 245 -10.04 13.20 -0.57
N LEU A 246 -9.87 13.63 -1.82
CA LEU A 246 -9.33 14.95 -2.13
C LEU A 246 -10.38 16.04 -1.82
N LYS A 247 -9.92 17.16 -1.26
CA LYS A 247 -10.77 18.32 -0.89
C LYS A 247 -11.57 18.87 -2.07
N ASN A 248 -10.96 18.90 -3.25
CA ASN A 248 -11.56 19.44 -4.47
C ASN A 248 -12.09 18.33 -5.40
N SER A 249 -12.32 17.13 -4.88
CA SER A 249 -12.91 16.03 -5.65
C SER A 249 -14.25 16.44 -6.26
N GLN A 250 -14.43 16.17 -7.55
CA GLN A 250 -15.70 16.41 -8.24
C GLN A 250 -16.71 15.29 -7.98
N HIS A 251 -16.23 14.12 -7.54
CA HIS A 251 -17.03 12.93 -7.25
C HIS A 251 -16.93 12.52 -5.77
N ALA A 252 -16.89 13.50 -4.85
CA ALA A 252 -16.66 13.25 -3.43
C ALA A 252 -17.69 12.32 -2.77
N SER A 253 -18.96 12.34 -3.21
CA SER A 253 -20.00 11.43 -2.73
C SER A 253 -19.70 9.98 -3.10
N GLU A 254 -19.26 9.75 -4.34
CA GLU A 254 -18.88 8.43 -4.86
C GLU A 254 -17.58 7.94 -4.23
N ALA A 255 -16.58 8.82 -4.06
CA ALA A 255 -15.35 8.50 -3.33
C ALA A 255 -15.64 7.99 -1.92
N ARG A 256 -16.53 8.69 -1.18
CA ARG A 256 -16.94 8.25 0.15
C ARG A 256 -17.77 6.97 0.13
N ARG A 257 -18.56 6.74 -0.91
CA ARG A 257 -19.33 5.49 -1.08
C ARG A 257 -18.39 4.31 -1.31
N PHE A 258 -17.37 4.47 -2.14
CA PHE A 258 -16.33 3.47 -2.34
C PHE A 258 -15.58 3.17 -1.04
N ILE A 259 -15.21 4.18 -0.25
CA ILE A 259 -14.59 3.97 1.07
C ILE A 259 -15.53 3.18 2.01
N ARG A 260 -16.81 3.54 2.09
CA ARG A 260 -17.79 2.81 2.91
C ARG A 260 -17.97 1.36 2.45
N TYR A 261 -17.91 1.12 1.15
CA TYR A 261 -17.91 -0.23 0.59
C TYR A 261 -16.70 -1.03 1.06
N LEU A 262 -15.48 -0.47 0.95
CA LEU A 262 -14.27 -1.14 1.44
C LEU A 262 -14.33 -1.47 2.94
N LEU A 263 -14.99 -0.63 3.73
CA LEU A 263 -15.21 -0.83 5.17
C LEU A 263 -16.39 -1.75 5.50
N SER A 264 -17.22 -2.14 4.53
CA SER A 264 -18.36 -3.03 4.74
C SER A 264 -17.92 -4.49 4.93
N PRO A 265 -18.76 -5.38 5.49
CA PRO A 265 -18.43 -6.81 5.57
C PRO A 265 -18.07 -7.43 4.22
N GLU A 266 -18.74 -7.01 3.14
CA GLU A 266 -18.47 -7.44 1.77
C GLU A 266 -17.10 -6.94 1.31
N GLY A 267 -16.81 -5.65 1.47
CA GLY A 267 -15.51 -5.07 1.12
C GLY A 267 -14.35 -5.69 1.90
N GLN A 268 -14.53 -5.93 3.20
CA GLN A 268 -13.54 -6.61 4.03
C GLN A 268 -13.31 -8.07 3.58
N THR A 269 -14.35 -8.77 3.13
CA THR A 269 -14.21 -10.12 2.54
C THR A 269 -13.39 -10.07 1.24
N ILE A 270 -13.61 -9.05 0.41
CA ILE A 270 -12.86 -8.84 -0.85
C ILE A 270 -11.39 -8.50 -0.57
N LEU A 271 -11.13 -7.69 0.45
CA LEU A 271 -9.78 -7.33 0.89
C LEU A 271 -9.05 -8.48 1.57
N ALA A 272 -9.76 -9.49 2.07
CA ALA A 272 -9.17 -10.72 2.58
C ALA A 272 -8.93 -11.77 1.48
N ASP A 273 -9.41 -11.52 0.25
CA ASP A 273 -9.31 -12.47 -0.85
C ASP A 273 -7.84 -12.64 -1.29
N ALA A 274 -7.47 -13.88 -1.63
CA ALA A 274 -6.13 -14.23 -2.10
C ALA A 274 -5.68 -13.39 -3.32
N ASN A 275 -6.62 -12.88 -4.13
CA ASN A 275 -6.34 -11.98 -5.24
C ASN A 275 -5.90 -10.56 -4.83
N THR A 276 -6.03 -10.22 -3.54
CA THR A 276 -5.49 -8.98 -2.96
C THR A 276 -4.27 -9.26 -2.09
N GLY A 277 -4.27 -10.40 -1.41
CA GLY A 277 -3.22 -10.80 -0.46
C GLY A 277 -3.16 -9.95 0.80
N LYS A 278 -4.22 -9.22 1.15
CA LYS A 278 -4.27 -8.33 2.32
C LYS A 278 -5.07 -8.94 3.47
N TYR A 279 -4.91 -8.36 4.66
CA TYR A 279 -5.71 -8.69 5.84
C TYR A 279 -6.81 -7.63 6.06
N PRO A 280 -8.04 -8.04 6.40
CA PRO A 280 -9.11 -7.11 6.72
C PRO A 280 -8.84 -6.39 8.05
N VAL A 281 -9.28 -5.13 8.18
CA VAL A 281 -9.25 -4.38 9.45
C VAL A 281 -10.38 -4.78 10.40
N THR A 282 -11.45 -5.36 9.88
CA THR A 282 -12.56 -5.88 10.67
C THR A 282 -12.53 -7.41 10.62
N PRO A 283 -12.58 -8.11 11.77
CA PRO A 283 -12.65 -9.57 11.79
C PRO A 283 -13.83 -10.08 10.95
N LEU A 284 -13.57 -11.07 10.10
CA LEU A 284 -14.61 -11.72 9.31
C LEU A 284 -15.38 -12.74 10.15
N ALA A 285 -16.65 -12.96 9.82
CA ALA A 285 -17.42 -14.02 10.44
C ALA A 285 -16.75 -15.40 10.23
N PRO A 286 -16.78 -16.30 11.23
CA PRO A 286 -16.21 -17.65 11.11
C PRO A 286 -16.70 -18.38 9.86
N GLY A 287 -15.78 -18.98 9.09
CA GLY A 287 -16.10 -19.73 7.87
C GLY A 287 -16.15 -18.91 6.56
N LYS A 288 -15.89 -17.59 6.61
CA LYS A 288 -15.73 -16.73 5.42
C LYS A 288 -14.29 -16.36 5.08
N SER A 289 -13.30 -16.93 5.77
CA SER A 289 -11.90 -16.85 5.33
C SER A 289 -11.75 -17.61 4.02
N THR A 290 -11.57 -16.90 2.91
CA THR A 290 -11.26 -17.53 1.63
C THR A 290 -9.84 -18.11 1.76
N GLY A 291 -9.70 -19.40 1.45
CA GLY A 291 -8.52 -20.22 1.75
C GLY A 291 -7.25 -19.81 1.02
N GLY A 292 -6.64 -18.69 1.44
CA GLY A 292 -5.30 -18.25 1.10
C GLY A 292 -4.76 -17.38 2.24
N ALA A 293 -3.60 -17.74 2.78
CA ALA A 293 -2.87 -17.03 3.85
C ALA A 293 -3.52 -16.96 5.25
N ALA A 294 -4.53 -17.78 5.55
CA ALA A 294 -5.10 -17.96 6.90
C ALA A 294 -4.89 -19.38 7.48
N GLY A 295 -3.97 -20.15 6.91
CA GLY A 295 -3.37 -21.31 7.60
C GLY A 295 -2.13 -20.83 8.34
N ASP A 296 -2.14 -20.88 9.66
CA ASP A 296 -1.03 -20.63 10.60
C ASP A 296 -0.70 -19.19 11.02
N ALA A 297 -1.54 -18.20 10.71
CA ALA A 297 -1.54 -16.95 11.49
C ALA A 297 -2.54 -17.10 12.65
N ASP A 298 -2.07 -17.64 13.78
CA ASP A 298 -2.81 -17.63 15.05
C ASP A 298 -3.36 -16.21 15.30
N GLU A 299 -4.66 -16.07 15.61
CA GLU A 299 -5.32 -14.78 15.89
C GLU A 299 -4.54 -13.95 16.93
N SER A 300 -3.76 -14.63 17.78
CA SER A 300 -2.84 -14.01 18.75
C SER A 300 -1.69 -13.19 18.13
N THR A 301 -1.30 -13.49 16.89
CA THR A 301 -0.18 -12.84 16.17
C THR A 301 -0.60 -11.50 15.59
N ALA A 302 -1.81 -11.41 15.04
CA ALA A 302 -2.39 -10.16 14.54
C ALA A 302 -2.63 -9.14 15.67
N ILE A 303 -2.95 -9.63 16.87
CA ILE A 303 -3.24 -8.80 18.05
C ILE A 303 -1.97 -8.37 18.81
N LYS A 304 -0.85 -9.11 18.69
CA LYS A 304 0.43 -8.72 19.30
C LYS A 304 1.16 -7.58 18.56
N LEU A 305 0.68 -7.17 17.38
CA LEU A 305 1.26 -6.11 16.55
C LEU A 305 0.78 -4.70 16.98
N SER A 306 0.76 -4.46 18.29
CA SER A 306 0.44 -3.14 18.86
C SER A 306 1.59 -2.17 18.57
N ILE A 307 1.34 -1.20 17.68
CA ILE A 307 2.12 0.02 17.58
C ILE A 307 1.99 0.76 18.90
N ASP A 308 3.09 0.91 19.65
CA ASP A 308 3.15 1.87 20.74
C ASP A 308 3.06 3.30 20.15
N PRO A 309 2.01 4.08 20.44
CA PRO A 309 1.85 5.42 19.87
C PRO A 309 2.90 6.43 20.38
N GLN A 310 3.65 6.10 21.45
CA GLN A 310 4.51 7.04 22.17
C GLN A 310 5.89 7.27 21.53
N THR A 311 6.30 6.50 20.52
CA THR A 311 7.60 6.70 19.84
C THR A 311 7.54 7.52 18.55
N SER A 312 6.37 8.07 18.20
CA SER A 312 6.19 9.00 17.07
C SER A 312 6.71 10.44 17.33
N ALA A 313 7.57 10.62 18.34
CA ALA A 313 8.29 11.87 18.55
C ALA A 313 9.37 12.01 17.47
N PHE A 314 9.01 12.66 16.38
CA PHE A 314 9.93 13.24 15.41
C PHE A 314 10.82 14.26 16.15
N GLY A 315 11.94 13.78 16.66
CA GLY A 315 13.03 14.62 17.13
C GLY A 315 13.77 15.17 15.91
N SER A 316 13.72 16.49 15.73
CA SER A 316 14.69 17.24 14.97
C SER A 316 16.10 16.86 15.46
N ALA A 317 16.83 16.07 14.68
CA ALA A 317 18.27 15.94 14.85
C ALA A 317 18.93 16.86 13.82
N ASP A 318 19.23 18.09 14.27
CA ASP A 318 20.32 18.87 13.71
C ASP A 318 21.61 18.04 13.81
N VAL A 319 22.17 17.65 12.66
CA VAL A 319 23.62 17.45 12.43
C VAL A 319 23.92 17.85 10.99
#